data_AF-A0A0V0Y790-F1
#
_entry.id   AF-A0A0V0Y790-F1
#
_cell.length_a   1.000
_cell.length_b   1.000
_cell.length_c   1.000
_cell.angle_alpha   90.00
_cell.angle_beta   90.00
_cell.angle_gamma   90.00
#
_symmetry.space_group_name_H-M   'P 1'
#
loop_
_entity.id
_entity.type
_entity.pdbx_description
1 polymer ?
#
loop_
_entity_poly.entity_id
_entity_poly.type
_entity_poly.pdbx_seq_one_letter_code
_entity_poly.pdbx_strand_id
1 'polypeptide(L)'
;LVSRLFLPFELAAFASLPLLNEKAYTSASFKRIISEYPRVVVNVASAAVESYSDFVKEFDMAVDWEICESGKALYKQNEQADALYVVLSGRLRSVLTREPGTREVLNEHGRGDVVGLVEIWTLRRRSTSVIAIRDTELCKIYATLMNFIKSKHPQVLSNIIRLLGRCIIEQQQQTISAVHREPLAHVSNLNTIAVPLTGFTVELWNALNSITPTELFSSYTLQDMLGPTALDKVNEYQIITWLNQQEDSNSIVLYQCDVELTTFTSLCIRRADCILIVANGEQEPMVGEIEKELENLTVRAQKELILLWHDSTDRPRRTAEWLDLHGWVSSHYHVRFRDRVFRQRNPKRMLRYKERIIRRYDNRYTDIARLARALTSTSIGIVLGGGGARGAAHVGIIKALKDHGIPVDIVAGVSIGAFVGGMYCLDSDVPKLIMCAKQAFKEAASFWARLFDLTYPVSALFTGKALNRLLKSVFNDVEIEDLWIPYFNVTTDITSSEMRVNCGVSHAPVCPTLVYCRLCAIQLMVIIWHAVALLQG
;
A
#
# COMPACT_ATOMS: atom_id res chain seq x y z
N LEU A 1 16.93 27.15 7.09
CA LEU A 1 16.64 25.98 6.22
C LEU A 1 17.91 25.17 5.90
N VAL A 2 18.96 25.71 5.28
CA VAL A 2 20.25 25.03 5.06
C VAL A 2 20.92 24.70 6.41
N SER A 3 20.91 25.60 7.38
CA SER A 3 21.34 25.30 8.75
C SER A 3 20.50 24.26 9.52
N ARG A 4 19.38 23.76 8.98
CA ARG A 4 18.49 22.77 9.67
C ARG A 4 18.18 21.51 8.85
N LEU A 5 18.06 21.62 7.52
CA LEU A 5 17.97 20.52 6.55
C LEU A 5 19.34 19.94 6.22
N PHE A 6 20.40 20.77 6.16
CA PHE A 6 21.75 20.32 5.81
C PHE A 6 22.62 20.00 7.03
N LEU A 7 22.27 20.39 8.26
CA LEU A 7 23.06 20.02 9.44
C LEU A 7 23.09 18.49 9.70
N PRO A 8 22.02 17.72 9.40
CA PRO A 8 22.08 16.25 9.37
C PRO A 8 22.72 15.68 8.08
N PHE A 9 22.40 16.24 6.90
CA PHE A 9 22.89 15.76 5.60
C PHE A 9 24.39 16.04 5.39
N GLU A 10 24.93 17.11 5.97
CA GLU A 10 26.34 17.49 5.86
C GLU A 10 27.22 16.86 6.93
N LEU A 11 26.76 16.01 7.85
CA LEU A 11 27.73 15.23 8.64
C LEU A 11 28.65 14.37 7.73
N ALA A 12 28.20 14.04 6.51
CA ALA A 12 29.01 13.44 5.45
C ALA A 12 29.75 14.47 4.58
N ALA A 13 29.17 15.65 4.31
CA ALA A 13 29.81 16.70 3.49
C ALA A 13 30.83 17.56 4.27
N PHE A 14 30.70 17.68 5.60
CA PHE A 14 31.68 18.26 6.51
C PHE A 14 32.97 17.46 6.53
N ALA A 15 32.90 16.14 6.29
CA ALA A 15 34.10 15.31 6.09
C ALA A 15 34.82 15.63 4.76
N SER A 16 34.17 16.36 3.84
CA SER A 16 34.72 16.75 2.53
C SER A 16 35.00 18.25 2.36
N LEU A 17 34.82 19.06 3.42
CA LEU A 17 35.27 20.45 3.42
C LEU A 17 36.81 20.49 3.37
N PRO A 18 37.44 21.29 2.48
CA PRO A 18 38.89 21.28 2.29
C PRO A 18 39.70 21.73 3.53
N LEU A 19 39.05 22.35 4.53
CA LEU A 19 39.64 22.71 5.82
C LEU A 19 39.76 21.53 6.82
N LEU A 20 39.08 20.39 6.56
CA LEU A 20 39.09 19.19 7.40
C LEU A 20 39.78 17.99 6.74
N ASN A 21 40.41 18.21 5.58
CA ASN A 21 41.03 17.17 4.74
C ASN A 21 42.24 16.46 5.35
N GLU A 22 42.77 16.89 6.50
CA GLU A 22 43.92 16.21 7.11
C GLU A 22 43.54 15.06 8.05
N LYS A 23 42.29 14.98 8.54
CA LYS A 23 41.79 13.84 9.34
C LYS A 23 40.30 13.63 9.10
N ALA A 24 39.95 12.53 8.43
CA ALA A 24 38.56 12.13 8.20
C ALA A 24 37.82 11.87 9.53
N TYR A 25 37.15 12.88 10.08
CA TYR A 25 36.27 12.72 11.23
C TYR A 25 34.96 12.06 10.76
N THR A 26 34.63 10.90 11.31
CA THR A 26 33.35 10.23 11.04
C THR A 26 32.19 11.01 11.70
N SER A 27 30.98 10.92 11.12
CA SER A 27 29.74 11.52 11.66
C SER A 27 29.51 11.22 13.16
N ALA A 28 29.94 10.03 13.61
CA ALA A 28 29.88 9.63 15.02
C ALA A 28 30.86 10.40 15.92
N SER A 29 32.09 10.66 15.44
CA SER A 29 33.10 11.45 16.16
C SER A 29 32.64 12.89 16.36
N PHE A 30 32.02 13.47 15.34
CA PHE A 30 31.50 14.84 15.42
C PHE A 30 30.32 14.97 16.38
N LYS A 31 29.37 14.02 16.36
CA LYS A 31 28.27 13.97 17.36
C LYS A 31 28.80 13.90 18.80
N ARG A 32 29.88 13.17 19.03
CA ARG A 32 30.53 13.07 20.35
C ARG A 32 31.16 14.40 20.78
N ILE A 33 31.84 15.09 19.87
CA ILE A 33 32.41 16.44 20.13
C ILE A 33 31.30 17.45 20.44
N ILE A 34 30.18 17.40 19.72
CA ILE A 34 29.02 18.25 19.99
C ILE A 34 28.46 18.00 21.39
N SER A 35 28.37 16.74 21.82
CA SER A 35 27.86 16.39 23.15
C SER A 35 28.78 16.82 24.29
N GLU A 36 30.11 16.78 24.10
CA GLU A 36 31.09 17.20 25.11
C GLU A 36 31.32 18.72 25.13
N TYR A 37 31.22 19.39 23.97
CA TYR A 37 31.48 20.82 23.82
C TYR A 37 30.37 21.54 23.03
N PRO A 38 29.22 21.87 23.66
CA PRO A 38 28.07 22.49 22.97
C PRO A 38 28.40 23.83 22.30
N ARG A 39 29.38 24.59 22.83
CA ARG A 39 29.81 25.87 22.25
C ARG A 39 30.45 25.73 20.86
N VAL A 40 31.02 24.56 20.55
CA VAL A 40 31.61 24.28 19.23
C VAL A 40 30.53 24.29 18.15
N VAL A 41 29.29 23.90 18.47
CA VAL A 41 28.16 23.92 17.52
C VAL A 41 27.93 25.31 16.95
N VAL A 42 28.00 26.35 17.79
CA VAL A 42 27.76 27.74 17.35
C VAL A 42 28.86 28.20 16.40
N ASN A 43 30.12 27.89 16.71
CA ASN A 43 31.25 28.27 15.87
C ASN A 43 31.24 27.51 14.53
N VAL A 44 30.92 26.21 14.56
CA VAL A 44 30.80 25.42 13.33
C VAL A 44 29.60 25.88 12.50
N ALA A 45 28.46 26.17 13.13
CA ALA A 45 27.31 26.73 12.45
C ALA A 45 27.62 28.10 11.83
N SER A 46 28.36 28.97 12.53
CA SER A 46 28.79 30.27 12.00
C SER A 46 29.70 30.10 10.78
N ALA A 47 30.72 29.23 10.88
CA ALA A 47 31.63 28.94 9.77
C ALA A 47 30.91 28.31 8.57
N ALA A 48 29.89 27.48 8.80
CA ALA A 48 29.06 26.90 7.76
C ALA A 48 28.17 27.96 7.10
N VAL A 49 27.56 28.84 7.88
CA VAL A 49 26.75 29.95 7.34
C VAL A 49 27.62 30.87 6.50
N GLU A 50 28.84 31.17 6.94
CA GLU A 50 29.80 31.99 6.20
C GLU A 50 30.25 31.34 4.87
N SER A 51 30.30 30.01 4.79
CA SER A 51 30.70 29.30 3.58
C SER A 51 29.61 29.28 2.49
N TYR A 52 28.35 29.50 2.86
CA TYR A 52 27.25 29.59 1.88
C TYR A 52 27.26 30.93 1.13
N SER A 53 26.91 30.87 -0.16
CA SER A 53 26.69 32.07 -0.97
C SER A 53 25.58 32.96 -0.40
N ASP A 54 25.65 34.27 -0.66
CA ASP A 54 24.64 35.22 -0.19
C ASP A 54 23.24 34.90 -0.74
N PHE A 55 23.15 34.32 -1.94
CA PHE A 55 21.91 33.80 -2.50
C PHE A 55 21.26 32.75 -1.59
N VAL A 56 22.05 31.78 -1.11
CA VAL A 56 21.55 30.70 -0.25
C VAL A 56 21.09 31.28 1.09
N LYS A 57 21.81 32.25 1.65
CA LYS A 57 21.41 32.94 2.90
C LYS A 57 20.10 33.72 2.73
N GLU A 58 19.98 34.50 1.64
CA GLU A 58 18.75 35.25 1.32
C GLU A 58 17.56 34.30 1.10
N PHE A 59 17.78 33.18 0.39
CA PHE A 59 16.78 32.15 0.20
C PHE A 59 16.37 31.52 1.54
N ASP A 60 17.34 31.18 2.39
CA ASP A 60 17.13 30.54 3.68
C ASP A 60 16.20 31.34 4.60
N MET A 61 16.38 32.66 4.59
CA MET A 61 15.62 33.60 5.41
C MET A 61 14.20 33.84 4.89
N ALA A 62 13.93 33.53 3.62
CA ALA A 62 12.67 33.85 2.96
C ALA A 62 11.74 32.62 2.78
N VAL A 63 12.20 31.44 3.18
CA VAL A 63 11.42 30.20 3.15
C VAL A 63 10.85 29.90 4.54
N ASP A 64 9.56 29.57 4.56
CA ASP A 64 8.86 29.18 5.79
C ASP A 64 8.68 27.66 5.87
N TRP A 65 8.61 27.15 7.10
CA TRP A 65 8.25 25.76 7.38
C TRP A 65 6.77 25.68 7.75
N GLU A 66 6.04 24.77 7.10
CA GLU A 66 4.61 24.57 7.36
C GLU A 66 4.36 23.09 7.71
N ILE A 67 3.66 22.84 8.82
CA ILE A 67 3.25 21.50 9.24
C ILE A 67 1.76 21.35 8.94
N CYS A 68 1.41 20.35 8.14
CA CYS A 68 0.03 20.03 7.79
C CYS A 68 -0.35 18.69 8.44
N GLU A 69 -1.30 18.73 9.37
CA GLU A 69 -1.79 17.52 10.03
C GLU A 69 -2.63 16.64 9.08
N SER A 70 -2.60 15.34 9.35
CA SER A 70 -3.39 14.34 8.62
C SER A 70 -4.87 14.73 8.48
N GLY A 71 -5.37 14.74 7.24
CA GLY A 71 -6.76 15.03 6.90
C GLY A 71 -7.07 16.52 6.68
N LYS A 72 -6.16 17.44 7.01
CA LYS A 72 -6.33 18.87 6.73
C LYS A 72 -5.99 19.20 5.27
N ALA A 73 -6.69 20.19 4.72
CA ALA A 73 -6.37 20.73 3.40
C ALA A 73 -5.22 21.73 3.51
N LEU A 74 -4.18 21.55 2.69
CA LEU A 74 -3.09 22.50 2.53
C LEU A 74 -3.59 23.78 1.84
N TYR A 75 -4.38 23.61 0.78
CA TYR A 75 -5.14 24.69 0.13
C TYR A 75 -6.34 24.09 -0.60
N LYS A 76 -7.34 24.92 -0.89
CA LYS A 76 -8.56 24.51 -1.59
C LYS A 76 -8.57 24.99 -3.03
N GLN A 77 -9.32 24.26 -3.85
CA GLN A 77 -9.58 24.62 -5.24
C GLN A 77 -10.20 26.02 -5.33
N ASN A 78 -9.80 26.77 -6.35
CA ASN A 78 -10.19 28.16 -6.63
C ASN A 78 -9.67 29.24 -5.65
N GLU A 79 -8.85 28.86 -4.67
CA GLU A 79 -8.10 29.83 -3.84
C GLU A 79 -7.00 30.53 -4.66
N GLN A 80 -6.52 31.67 -4.16
CA GLN A 80 -5.39 32.37 -4.77
C GLN A 80 -4.08 31.60 -4.54
N ALA A 81 -3.20 31.62 -5.54
CA ALA A 81 -1.94 30.89 -5.50
C ALA A 81 -0.81 31.80 -4.99
N ASP A 82 -0.57 31.75 -3.68
CA ASP A 82 0.35 32.68 -3.01
C ASP A 82 1.76 32.11 -2.79
N ALA A 83 1.87 30.78 -2.66
CA ALA A 83 3.11 30.08 -2.35
C ALA A 83 3.17 28.69 -3.01
N LEU A 84 4.37 28.21 -3.33
CA LEU A 84 4.59 26.81 -3.73
C LEU A 84 5.11 26.04 -2.53
N TYR A 85 4.86 24.73 -2.54
CA TYR A 85 5.19 23.86 -1.43
C TYR A 85 6.09 22.73 -1.92
N VAL A 86 7.19 22.50 -1.21
CA VAL A 86 8.05 21.33 -1.42
C VAL A 86 7.80 20.36 -0.27
N VAL A 87 7.43 19.13 -0.58
CA VAL A 87 7.18 18.09 0.42
C VAL A 87 8.52 17.59 0.95
N LEU A 88 8.80 17.86 2.23
CA LEU A 88 10.02 17.41 2.88
C LEU A 88 9.83 16.03 3.49
N SER A 89 8.69 15.81 4.13
CA SER A 89 8.29 14.54 4.71
C SER A 89 6.77 14.48 4.74
N GLY A 90 6.17 13.29 4.59
CA GLY A 90 4.72 13.12 4.53
C GLY A 90 4.18 12.79 3.15
N ARG A 91 2.85 12.88 3.01
CA ARG A 91 2.14 12.51 1.79
C ARG A 91 0.88 13.36 1.61
N LEU A 92 0.73 13.92 0.43
CA LEU A 92 -0.41 14.76 0.05
C LEU A 92 -1.21 14.11 -1.10
N ARG A 93 -2.49 14.44 -1.18
CA ARG A 93 -3.40 14.01 -2.26
C ARG A 93 -4.05 15.22 -2.91
N SER A 94 -3.98 15.30 -4.23
CA SER A 94 -4.70 16.28 -5.04
C SER A 94 -6.07 15.74 -5.41
N VAL A 95 -7.10 16.48 -5.04
CA VAL A 95 -8.51 16.16 -5.30
C VAL A 95 -9.11 17.28 -6.14
N LEU A 96 -9.69 16.91 -7.27
CA LEU A 96 -10.52 17.80 -8.08
C LEU A 96 -11.97 17.60 -7.67
N THR A 97 -12.64 18.67 -7.27
CA THR A 97 -14.09 18.62 -7.07
C THR A 97 -14.72 19.06 -8.39
N ARG A 98 -15.33 18.11 -9.11
CA ARG A 98 -16.22 18.42 -10.23
C ARG A 98 -17.60 18.79 -9.66
N GLU A 99 -18.65 18.83 -10.48
CA GLU A 99 -20.04 19.16 -10.09
C GLU A 99 -20.40 18.74 -8.65
N PRO A 100 -21.22 19.53 -7.91
CA PRO A 100 -21.35 19.45 -6.47
C PRO A 100 -21.65 18.02 -5.99
N GLY A 101 -20.62 17.34 -5.51
CA GLY A 101 -20.70 15.96 -4.97
C GLY A 101 -19.61 15.02 -5.47
N THR A 102 -19.06 15.22 -6.67
CA THR A 102 -18.05 14.30 -7.23
C THR A 102 -16.63 14.79 -6.97
N ARG A 103 -15.91 14.07 -6.10
CA ARG A 103 -14.49 14.29 -5.81
C ARG A 103 -13.66 13.24 -6.52
N GLU A 104 -12.86 13.68 -7.48
CA GLU A 104 -11.94 12.83 -8.23
C GLU A 104 -10.53 13.00 -7.66
N VAL A 105 -9.87 11.90 -7.33
CA VAL A 105 -8.46 11.91 -6.93
C VAL A 105 -7.62 11.98 -8.20
N LEU A 106 -6.87 13.06 -8.37
CA LEU A 106 -6.02 13.24 -9.54
C LEU A 106 -4.65 12.61 -9.35
N ASN A 107 -3.94 13.01 -8.29
CA ASN A 107 -2.55 12.65 -8.03
C ASN A 107 -2.26 12.55 -6.53
N GLU A 108 -1.22 11.79 -6.19
CA GLU A 108 -0.59 11.80 -4.87
C GLU A 108 0.82 12.38 -4.98
N HIS A 109 1.26 13.07 -3.92
CA HIS A 109 2.57 13.71 -3.82
C HIS A 109 3.27 13.16 -2.59
N GLY A 110 4.49 12.65 -2.79
CA GLY A 110 5.38 12.18 -1.74
C GLY A 110 6.56 13.12 -1.51
N ARG A 111 7.58 12.63 -0.79
CA ARG A 111 8.80 13.39 -0.50
C ARG A 111 9.52 13.86 -1.77
N GLY A 112 9.94 15.11 -1.78
CA GLY A 112 10.66 15.75 -2.88
C GLY A 112 9.74 16.33 -3.96
N ASP A 113 8.45 16.00 -3.91
CA ASP A 113 7.48 16.53 -4.86
C ASP A 113 7.17 17.99 -4.58
N VAL A 114 6.87 18.72 -5.66
CA VAL A 114 6.54 20.14 -5.61
C VAL A 114 5.09 20.36 -6.00
N VAL A 115 4.37 21.04 -5.12
CA VAL A 115 2.93 21.23 -5.19
C VAL A 115 2.61 22.72 -5.36
N GLY A 116 1.68 23.01 -6.27
CA GLY A 116 1.21 24.37 -6.51
C GLY A 116 2.14 25.23 -7.38
N LEU A 117 3.11 24.61 -8.06
CA LEU A 117 4.05 25.29 -8.94
C LEU A 117 3.34 25.94 -10.13
N VAL A 118 2.51 25.17 -10.83
CA VAL A 118 1.90 25.57 -12.11
C VAL A 118 1.02 26.81 -11.95
N GLU A 119 0.25 26.89 -10.88
CA GLU A 119 -0.67 28.01 -10.64
C GLU A 119 0.05 29.33 -10.37
N ILE A 120 1.20 29.29 -9.69
CA ILE A 120 2.00 30.50 -9.43
C ILE A 120 2.59 31.04 -10.73
N TRP A 121 3.13 30.17 -11.59
CA TRP A 121 3.73 30.59 -12.86
C TRP A 121 2.71 31.10 -13.86
N THR A 122 1.55 30.44 -13.90
CA THR A 122 0.48 30.82 -14.82
C THR A 122 -0.37 31.98 -14.29
N LEU A 123 -0.12 32.44 -13.06
CA LEU A 123 -0.92 33.44 -12.34
C LEU A 123 -2.41 33.05 -12.32
N ARG A 124 -2.68 31.76 -12.13
CA ARG A 124 -4.04 31.19 -12.06
C ARG A 124 -4.40 30.85 -10.62
N ARG A 125 -5.70 30.73 -10.37
CA ARG A 125 -6.21 30.17 -9.10
C ARG A 125 -5.89 28.68 -9.00
N ARG A 126 -5.88 28.16 -7.77
CA ARG A 126 -5.65 26.73 -7.47
C ARG A 126 -6.59 25.85 -8.29
N SER A 127 -6.03 24.98 -9.11
CA SER A 127 -6.81 24.07 -9.96
C SER A 127 -7.42 22.91 -9.18
N THR A 128 -6.74 22.47 -8.12
CA THR A 128 -7.13 21.35 -7.27
C THR A 128 -7.13 21.74 -5.79
N SER A 129 -7.80 20.93 -4.97
CA SER A 129 -7.62 20.98 -3.52
C SER A 129 -6.55 19.96 -3.13
N VAL A 130 -5.59 20.34 -2.30
CA VAL A 130 -4.56 19.42 -1.80
C VAL A 130 -4.77 19.14 -0.34
N ILE A 131 -4.80 17.86 0.03
CA ILE A 131 -5.14 17.37 1.37
C ILE A 131 -4.01 16.47 1.87
N ALA A 132 -3.61 16.61 3.12
CA ALA A 132 -2.63 15.71 3.74
C ALA A 132 -3.26 14.34 4.05
N ILE A 133 -2.62 13.26 3.60
CA ILE A 133 -3.02 11.88 3.93
C ILE A 133 -2.51 11.51 5.32
N ARG A 134 -1.29 11.95 5.64
CA ARG A 134 -0.60 11.81 6.92
C ARG A 134 0.05 13.13 7.33
N ASP A 135 0.53 13.21 8.56
CA ASP A 135 1.26 14.41 9.02
C ASP A 135 2.42 14.71 8.07
N THR A 136 2.37 15.90 7.46
CA THR A 136 3.25 16.31 6.37
C THR A 136 3.98 17.60 6.73
N GLU A 137 5.29 17.60 6.50
CA GLU A 137 6.18 18.75 6.66
C GLU A 137 6.52 19.33 5.29
N LEU A 138 6.31 20.63 5.16
CA LEU A 138 6.39 21.34 3.89
C LEU A 138 7.33 22.54 4.03
N CYS A 139 8.13 22.75 2.98
CA CYS A 139 8.85 23.98 2.75
C CYS A 139 7.98 24.90 1.88
N LYS A 140 7.55 26.01 2.45
CA LYS A 140 6.71 27.03 1.80
C LYS A 140 7.57 28.13 1.20
N ILE A 141 7.46 28.30 -0.10
CA ILE A 141 8.18 29.33 -0.87
C ILE A 141 7.15 30.31 -1.45
N TYR A 142 7.16 31.55 -1.00
CA TYR A 142 6.23 32.57 -1.48
C TYR A 142 6.51 32.99 -2.92
N ALA A 143 5.46 33.37 -3.66
CA ALA A 143 5.58 33.89 -5.02
C ALA A 143 6.42 35.19 -5.08
N THR A 144 6.39 35.99 -4.00
CA THR A 144 7.20 37.21 -3.86
C THR A 144 8.70 36.90 -3.88
N LEU A 145 9.12 35.83 -3.19
CA LEU A 145 10.51 35.36 -3.21
C LEU A 145 10.92 34.94 -4.61
N MET A 146 10.05 34.22 -5.32
CA MET A 146 10.32 33.81 -6.71
C MET A 146 10.50 35.01 -7.65
N ASN A 147 9.69 36.05 -7.50
CA ASN A 147 9.84 37.30 -8.25
C ASN A 147 11.13 38.06 -7.90
N PHE A 148 11.56 38.02 -6.64
CA PHE A 148 12.82 38.60 -6.21
C PHE A 148 14.03 37.83 -6.77
N ILE A 149 13.99 36.50 -6.77
CA ILE A 149 15.03 35.67 -7.38
C ILE A 149 15.07 35.91 -8.90
N LYS A 150 13.90 36.10 -9.53
CA LYS A 150 13.80 36.44 -10.96
C LYS A 150 14.56 37.72 -11.30
N SER A 151 14.47 38.75 -10.45
CA SER A 151 15.10 40.05 -10.71
C SER A 151 16.60 40.05 -10.40
N LYS A 152 17.03 39.41 -9.29
CA LYS A 152 18.46 39.37 -8.90
C LYS A 152 19.27 38.28 -9.60
N HIS A 153 18.71 37.08 -9.78
CA HIS A 153 19.42 35.89 -10.25
C HIS A 153 18.60 35.09 -11.31
N PRO A 154 18.33 35.68 -12.49
CA PRO A 154 17.46 35.06 -13.51
C PRO A 154 17.98 33.70 -14.03
N GLN A 155 19.30 33.51 -14.05
CA GLN A 155 19.94 32.25 -14.47
C GLN A 155 19.64 31.11 -13.49
N VAL A 156 19.67 31.40 -12.18
CA VAL A 156 19.37 30.42 -11.13
C VAL A 156 17.90 30.02 -11.19
N LEU A 157 17.00 31.00 -11.35
CA LEU A 157 15.58 30.73 -11.49
C LEU A 157 15.27 29.83 -12.69
N SER A 158 15.91 30.08 -13.83
CA SER A 158 15.73 29.27 -15.04
C SER A 158 16.15 27.81 -14.82
N ASN A 159 17.21 27.58 -14.04
CA ASN A 159 17.64 26.23 -13.67
C ASN A 159 16.69 25.58 -12.66
N ILE A 160 16.20 26.33 -11.67
CA ILE A 160 15.18 25.83 -10.72
C ILE A 160 13.91 25.44 -11.47
N ILE A 161 13.39 26.28 -12.37
CA ILE A 161 12.22 25.97 -13.19
C ILE A 161 12.47 24.70 -14.02
N ARG A 162 13.66 24.54 -14.61
CA ARG A 162 13.99 23.37 -15.41
C ARG A 162 14.05 22.09 -14.57
N LEU A 163 14.59 22.15 -13.36
CA LEU A 163 14.65 21.04 -12.42
C LEU A 163 13.25 20.67 -11.92
N LEU A 164 12.49 21.66 -11.44
CA LEU A 164 11.12 21.45 -10.96
C LEU A 164 10.16 21.02 -12.08
N GLY A 165 10.34 21.56 -13.28
CA GLY A 165 9.57 21.17 -14.47
C GLY A 165 9.85 19.74 -14.91
N ARG A 166 11.09 19.24 -14.75
CA ARG A 166 11.40 17.81 -14.97
C ARG A 166 10.65 16.92 -13.98
N CYS A 167 10.60 17.28 -12.70
CA CYS A 167 9.85 16.50 -11.70
C CYS A 167 8.36 16.35 -12.08
N ILE A 168 7.74 17.41 -12.61
CA ILE A 168 6.33 17.38 -13.05
C ILE A 168 6.14 16.48 -14.29
N ILE A 169 7.08 16.52 -15.25
CA ILE A 169 7.00 15.71 -16.48
C ILE A 169 7.24 14.22 -16.19
N GLU A 170 8.19 13.90 -15.31
CA GLU A 170 8.45 12.52 -14.86
C GLU A 170 7.24 11.93 -14.12
N GLN A 171 6.55 12.74 -13.30
CA GLN A 171 5.28 12.37 -12.66
C GLN A 171 4.15 12.10 -13.68
N GLN A 172 4.05 12.91 -14.75
CA GLN A 172 3.05 12.72 -15.80
C GLN A 172 3.28 11.43 -16.62
N GLN A 173 4.53 11.05 -16.87
CA GLN A 173 4.84 9.81 -17.59
C GLN A 173 4.53 8.55 -16.76
N GLN A 174 4.66 8.60 -15.44
CA GLN A 174 4.24 7.50 -14.56
C GLN A 174 2.70 7.35 -14.51
N THR A 175 1.95 8.46 -14.62
CA THR A 175 0.47 8.43 -14.62
C THR A 175 -0.14 8.03 -15.96
N ILE A 176 0.49 8.33 -17.11
CA ILE A 176 -0.04 7.97 -18.45
C ILE A 176 -0.12 6.44 -18.65
N SER A 177 0.69 5.66 -17.93
CA SER A 177 0.57 4.19 -17.94
C SER A 177 -0.55 3.64 -17.04
N ALA A 178 -1.24 4.50 -16.26
CA ALA A 178 -2.23 4.11 -15.25
C ALA A 178 -3.67 4.62 -15.53
N VAL A 179 -3.93 5.28 -16.67
CA VAL A 179 -5.18 6.00 -17.01
C VAL A 179 -6.41 5.09 -17.27
N HIS A 180 -6.38 3.81 -16.86
CA HIS A 180 -7.55 2.92 -16.96
C HIS A 180 -7.87 2.15 -15.68
N ARG A 181 -7.34 2.56 -14.53
CA ARG A 181 -7.74 1.94 -13.26
C ARG A 181 -8.88 2.73 -12.64
N GLU A 182 -10.04 2.08 -12.54
CA GLU A 182 -11.02 2.38 -11.49
C GLU A 182 -10.32 2.49 -10.13
N PRO A 183 -10.86 3.27 -9.18
CA PRO A 183 -10.20 3.63 -7.94
C PRO A 183 -10.19 2.46 -6.93
N LEU A 184 -9.50 1.37 -7.26
CA LEU A 184 -8.91 0.53 -6.23
C LEU A 184 -7.71 1.33 -5.70
N ALA A 185 -7.92 1.94 -4.54
CA ALA A 185 -6.99 2.81 -3.83
C ALA A 185 -5.73 2.07 -3.32
N HIS A 186 -5.00 1.41 -4.21
CA HIS A 186 -3.67 0.91 -3.91
C HIS A 186 -2.68 2.03 -4.16
N VAL A 187 -2.25 2.61 -3.04
CA VAL A 187 -1.23 3.64 -2.95
C VAL A 187 0.08 3.04 -3.47
N SER A 188 0.55 3.48 -4.64
CA SER A 188 1.89 3.12 -5.11
C SER A 188 2.92 3.78 -4.20
N ASN A 189 3.87 3.00 -3.66
CA ASN A 189 4.96 3.44 -2.78
C ASN A 189 4.56 3.63 -1.31
N LEU A 190 4.19 2.55 -0.61
CA LEU A 190 4.07 2.56 0.85
C LEU A 190 5.47 2.59 1.48
N ASN A 191 5.82 3.69 2.15
CA ASN A 191 7.14 3.83 2.77
C ASN A 191 7.08 3.58 4.28
N THR A 192 5.94 3.89 4.92
CA THR A 192 5.75 3.70 6.36
C THR A 192 4.56 2.80 6.65
N ILE A 193 4.79 1.75 7.45
CA ILE A 193 3.76 0.75 7.77
C ILE A 193 3.66 0.56 9.28
N ALA A 194 2.47 0.78 9.85
CA ALA A 194 2.18 0.55 11.26
C ALA A 194 1.61 -0.84 11.48
N VAL A 195 2.20 -1.60 12.40
CA VAL A 195 1.90 -3.02 12.60
C VAL A 195 1.79 -3.36 14.09
N PRO A 196 0.64 -3.89 14.54
CA PRO A 196 0.51 -4.46 15.88
C PRO A 196 1.10 -5.88 15.94
N LEU A 197 1.37 -6.36 17.16
CA LEU A 197 1.87 -7.71 17.48
C LEU A 197 3.33 -7.99 17.06
N THR A 198 4.24 -8.01 18.05
CA THR A 198 5.70 -8.21 17.84
C THR A 198 6.07 -9.46 17.03
N GLY A 199 5.38 -10.58 17.27
CA GLY A 199 5.68 -11.84 16.56
C GLY A 199 5.46 -11.74 15.07
N PHE A 200 4.31 -11.17 14.68
CA PHE A 200 3.97 -10.91 13.29
C PHE A 200 4.92 -9.89 12.67
N THR A 201 5.22 -8.79 13.37
CA THR A 201 6.11 -7.74 12.86
C THR A 201 7.51 -8.25 12.51
N VAL A 202 8.07 -9.17 13.31
CA VAL A 202 9.41 -9.75 13.04
C VAL A 202 9.40 -10.65 11.80
N GLU A 203 8.36 -11.44 11.60
CA GLU A 203 8.23 -12.28 10.40
C GLU A 203 8.00 -11.43 9.15
N LEU A 204 7.18 -10.37 9.26
CA LEU A 204 6.93 -9.43 8.16
C LEU A 204 8.20 -8.65 7.81
N TRP A 205 8.96 -8.18 8.80
CA TRP A 205 10.23 -7.51 8.58
C TRP A 205 11.21 -8.40 7.81
N ASN A 206 11.30 -9.68 8.17
CA ASN A 206 12.16 -10.62 7.47
C ASN A 206 11.71 -10.85 6.01
N ALA A 207 10.40 -10.93 5.77
CA ALA A 207 9.84 -11.05 4.43
C ALA A 207 10.09 -9.78 3.58
N LEU A 208 9.87 -8.59 4.14
CA LEU A 208 10.13 -7.32 3.46
C LEU A 208 11.61 -7.13 3.15
N ASN A 209 12.50 -7.48 4.08
CA ASN A 209 13.96 -7.42 3.86
C ASN A 209 14.47 -8.31 2.74
N SER A 210 13.74 -9.37 2.39
CA SER A 210 14.10 -10.20 1.23
C SER A 210 13.85 -9.48 -0.11
N ILE A 211 13.01 -8.43 -0.11
CA ILE A 211 12.62 -7.65 -1.29
C ILE A 211 13.36 -6.30 -1.30
N THR A 212 13.26 -5.56 -0.19
CA THR A 212 13.77 -4.19 -0.05
C THR A 212 14.36 -3.95 1.35
N PRO A 213 15.45 -3.17 1.48
CA PRO A 213 15.97 -2.78 2.80
C PRO A 213 14.89 -2.11 3.66
N THR A 214 14.56 -2.75 4.77
CA THR A 214 13.50 -2.34 5.68
C THR A 214 14.04 -2.21 7.09
N GLU A 215 13.76 -1.09 7.75
CA GLU A 215 14.11 -0.89 9.15
C GLU A 215 12.88 -1.06 10.05
N LEU A 216 13.08 -1.62 11.25
CA LEU A 216 12.01 -1.90 12.21
C LEU A 216 12.24 -1.08 13.47
N PHE A 217 11.25 -0.25 13.81
CA PHE A 217 11.27 0.58 15.01
C PHE A 217 10.18 0.16 15.99
N SER A 218 10.54 0.14 17.26
CA SER A 218 9.62 -0.08 18.38
C SER A 218 9.83 1.02 19.42
N SER A 219 8.87 1.15 20.33
CA SER A 219 8.97 2.02 21.51
C SER A 219 10.28 1.77 22.29
N TYR A 220 10.70 0.50 22.40
CA TYR A 220 11.95 0.12 23.06
C TYR A 220 13.21 0.53 22.27
N THR A 221 13.19 0.38 20.95
CA THR A 221 14.32 0.79 20.09
C THR A 221 14.55 2.29 20.17
N LEU A 222 13.47 3.07 20.24
CA LEU A 222 13.56 4.51 20.43
C LEU A 222 14.12 4.90 21.79
N GLN A 223 13.65 4.25 22.87
CA GLN A 223 14.18 4.50 24.22
C GLN A 223 15.67 4.16 24.33
N ASP A 224 16.13 3.08 23.68
CA ASP A 224 17.53 2.69 23.67
C ASP A 224 18.41 3.69 22.89
N MET A 225 17.87 4.35 21.84
CA MET A 225 18.62 5.25 20.96
C MET A 225 18.57 6.73 21.39
N LEU A 226 17.41 7.21 21.85
CA LEU A 226 17.16 8.61 22.21
C LEU A 226 17.12 8.84 23.73
N GLY A 227 17.11 7.76 24.53
CA GLY A 227 17.03 7.81 25.99
C GLY A 227 15.61 7.60 26.55
N PRO A 228 15.48 7.44 27.88
CA PRO A 228 14.22 7.06 28.52
C PRO A 228 13.12 8.14 28.45
N THR A 229 13.49 9.42 28.35
CA THR A 229 12.56 10.58 28.25
C THR A 229 12.15 10.88 26.82
N ALA A 230 12.54 10.05 25.85
CA ALA A 230 12.25 10.30 24.44
C ALA A 230 10.74 10.36 24.17
N LEU A 231 9.95 9.51 24.84
CA LEU A 231 8.50 9.37 24.60
C LEU A 231 7.63 10.45 25.28
N ASP A 232 8.26 11.39 26.00
CA ASP A 232 7.57 12.53 26.60
C ASP A 232 7.12 13.50 25.51
N LYS A 233 5.90 14.06 25.64
CA LYS A 233 5.35 15.02 24.67
C LYS A 233 6.26 16.23 24.40
N VAL A 234 7.08 16.61 25.38
CA VAL A 234 8.04 17.72 25.26
C VAL A 234 9.11 17.44 24.20
N ASN A 235 9.46 16.17 23.99
CA ASN A 235 10.51 15.74 23.07
C ASN A 235 9.97 15.18 21.74
N GLU A 236 8.66 15.34 21.46
CA GLU A 236 8.03 14.82 20.25
C GLU A 236 8.73 15.31 18.97
N TYR A 237 9.19 16.57 18.95
CA TYR A 237 9.95 17.13 17.82
C TYR A 237 11.27 16.38 17.55
N GLN A 238 11.96 15.93 18.60
CA GLN A 238 13.20 15.16 18.43
C GLN A 238 12.93 13.79 17.83
N ILE A 239 11.85 13.12 18.27
CA ILE A 239 11.42 11.85 17.68
C ILE A 239 11.07 12.05 16.21
N ILE A 240 10.25 13.06 15.87
CA ILE A 240 9.84 13.33 14.49
C ILE A 240 11.06 13.59 13.60
N THR A 241 11.98 14.44 14.04
CA THR A 241 13.20 14.76 13.27
C THR A 241 14.05 13.51 13.05
N TRP A 242 14.17 12.65 14.07
CA TRP A 242 14.92 11.41 13.94
C TRP A 242 14.22 10.40 13.02
N LEU A 243 12.89 10.25 13.14
CA LEU A 243 12.09 9.38 12.28
C LEU A 243 12.18 9.80 10.81
N ASN A 244 12.13 11.11 10.53
CA ASN A 244 12.34 11.63 9.17
C ASN A 244 13.69 11.19 8.60
N GLN A 245 14.78 11.27 9.38
CA GLN A 245 16.10 10.80 8.93
C GLN A 245 16.12 9.30 8.62
N GLN A 246 15.34 8.50 9.36
CA GLN A 246 15.21 7.07 9.10
C GLN A 246 14.36 6.78 7.87
N GLU A 247 13.27 7.53 7.66
CA GLU A 247 12.45 7.50 6.44
C GLU A 247 13.28 7.96 5.21
N ASP A 248 14.29 8.81 5.39
CA ASP A 248 15.23 9.24 4.34
C ASP A 248 16.25 8.17 3.97
N SER A 249 16.73 7.42 4.95
CA SER A 249 17.79 6.44 4.75
C SER A 249 17.29 5.09 4.24
N ASN A 250 16.02 4.76 4.51
CA ASN A 250 15.43 3.45 4.23
C ASN A 250 14.29 3.54 3.21
N SER A 251 14.14 2.50 2.38
CA SER A 251 13.03 2.42 1.43
C SER A 251 11.69 2.18 2.14
N ILE A 252 11.69 1.29 3.15
CA ILE A 252 10.52 0.99 3.97
C ILE A 252 10.88 1.08 5.44
N VAL A 253 9.98 1.65 6.22
CA VAL A 253 10.05 1.76 7.66
C VAL A 253 8.83 1.08 8.29
N LEU A 254 9.09 0.08 9.13
CA LEU A 254 8.07 -0.61 9.93
C LEU A 254 8.00 -0.01 11.32
N TYR A 255 6.80 0.44 11.71
CA TYR A 255 6.47 0.87 13.05
C TYR A 255 5.77 -0.25 13.82
N GLN A 256 6.42 -0.78 14.85
CA GLN A 256 5.80 -1.73 15.77
C GLN A 256 4.97 -0.97 16.81
N CYS A 257 3.65 -1.03 16.68
CA CYS A 257 2.74 -0.41 17.64
C CYS A 257 2.69 -1.20 18.96
N ASP A 258 2.49 -0.47 20.06
CA ASP A 258 2.18 -1.07 21.36
C ASP A 258 0.71 -1.55 21.38
N VAL A 259 0.38 -2.44 22.32
CA VAL A 259 -0.99 -2.98 22.48
C VAL A 259 -1.97 -1.91 22.97
N GLU A 260 -1.46 -0.93 23.73
CA GLU A 260 -2.21 0.21 24.23
C GLU A 260 -1.96 1.44 23.35
N LEU A 261 -2.89 2.40 23.38
CA LEU A 261 -2.74 3.68 22.69
C LEU A 261 -1.74 4.58 23.44
N THR A 262 -0.46 4.31 23.27
CA THR A 262 0.64 5.15 23.78
C THR A 262 0.85 6.37 22.87
N THR A 263 1.58 7.38 23.37
CA THR A 263 2.00 8.54 22.56
C THR A 263 2.75 8.11 21.29
N PHE A 264 3.54 7.05 21.40
CA PHE A 264 4.24 6.43 20.27
C PHE A 264 3.28 5.77 19.28
N THR A 265 2.32 4.96 19.75
CA THR A 265 1.32 4.33 18.88
C THR A 265 0.50 5.37 18.12
N SER A 266 0.05 6.45 18.79
CA SER A 266 -0.66 7.55 18.13
C SER A 266 0.22 8.29 17.10
N LEU A 267 1.51 8.47 17.36
CA LEU A 267 2.45 9.04 16.40
C LEU A 267 2.63 8.13 15.18
N CYS A 268 2.78 6.82 15.38
CA CYS A 268 2.91 5.83 14.31
C CYS A 268 1.69 5.82 13.41
N ILE A 269 0.49 5.82 13.99
CA ILE A 269 -0.79 5.85 13.25
C ILE A 269 -0.90 7.11 12.38
N ARG A 270 -0.55 8.29 12.91
CA ARG A 270 -0.62 9.56 12.16
C ARG A 270 0.40 9.68 11.03
N ARG A 271 1.49 8.90 11.08
CA ARG A 271 2.61 8.94 10.13
C ARG A 271 2.67 7.74 9.17
N ALA A 272 1.90 6.70 9.40
CA ALA A 272 1.88 5.52 8.55
C ALA A 272 1.15 5.82 7.23
N ASP A 273 1.72 5.36 6.12
CA ASP A 273 1.03 5.31 4.82
C ASP A 273 0.03 4.14 4.80
N CYS A 274 0.37 3.04 5.49
CA CYS A 274 -0.48 1.85 5.65
C CYS A 274 -0.54 1.39 7.11
N ILE A 275 -1.74 1.09 7.58
CA ILE A 275 -2.03 0.55 8.91
C ILE A 275 -2.52 -0.88 8.76
N LEU A 276 -1.77 -1.81 9.34
CA LEU A 276 -2.12 -3.23 9.38
C LEU A 276 -2.96 -3.51 10.62
N ILE A 277 -4.15 -4.07 10.44
CA ILE A 277 -5.02 -4.55 11.52
C ILE A 277 -4.84 -6.06 11.57
N VAL A 278 -4.34 -6.57 12.68
CA VAL A 278 -4.00 -8.00 12.81
C VAL A 278 -4.95 -8.65 13.78
N ALA A 279 -5.75 -9.60 13.28
CA ALA A 279 -6.73 -10.33 14.05
C ALA A 279 -6.56 -11.84 13.90
N ASN A 280 -6.99 -12.61 14.89
CA ASN A 280 -7.02 -14.06 14.81
C ASN A 280 -8.33 -14.50 14.14
N GLY A 281 -8.24 -15.05 12.92
CA GLY A 281 -9.41 -15.47 12.14
C GLY A 281 -10.18 -16.65 12.74
N GLU A 282 -9.57 -17.41 13.66
CA GLU A 282 -10.26 -18.52 14.36
C GLU A 282 -11.16 -18.05 15.51
N GLN A 283 -10.97 -16.81 15.98
CA GLN A 283 -11.76 -16.21 17.04
C GLN A 283 -12.99 -15.51 16.48
N GLU A 284 -13.95 -15.23 17.35
CA GLU A 284 -15.12 -14.43 16.97
C GLU A 284 -14.70 -13.00 16.61
N PRO A 285 -15.33 -12.41 15.58
CA PRO A 285 -14.97 -11.09 15.11
C PRO A 285 -15.33 -10.04 16.17
N MET A 286 -14.33 -9.27 16.60
CA MET A 286 -14.45 -8.25 17.63
C MET A 286 -13.65 -7.02 17.23
N VAL A 287 -14.21 -5.84 17.50
CA VAL A 287 -13.54 -4.56 17.29
C VAL A 287 -12.79 -4.15 18.55
N GLY A 288 -11.47 -3.98 18.44
CA GLY A 288 -10.59 -3.55 19.52
C GLY A 288 -10.75 -2.08 19.91
N GLU A 289 -10.14 -1.66 21.03
CA GLU A 289 -10.19 -0.26 21.49
C GLU A 289 -9.49 0.70 20.53
N ILE A 290 -8.28 0.34 20.07
CA ILE A 290 -7.52 1.12 19.08
C ILE A 290 -8.29 1.22 17.75
N GLU A 291 -8.99 0.16 17.35
CA GLU A 291 -9.78 0.14 16.11
C GLU A 291 -10.96 1.11 16.17
N LYS A 292 -11.66 1.19 17.31
CA LYS A 292 -12.71 2.20 17.55
C LYS A 292 -12.17 3.62 17.47
N GLU A 293 -10.95 3.85 17.94
CA GLU A 293 -10.32 5.16 17.80
C GLU A 293 -9.88 5.43 16.36
N LEU A 294 -9.35 4.43 15.63
CA LEU A 294 -8.98 4.54 14.22
C LEU A 294 -10.15 4.87 13.29
N GLU A 295 -11.35 4.43 13.65
CA GLU A 295 -12.60 4.80 12.97
C GLU A 295 -12.96 6.28 13.19
N ASN A 296 -12.74 6.79 14.41
CA ASN A 296 -13.01 8.19 14.76
C ASN A 296 -11.93 9.16 14.29
N LEU A 297 -10.70 8.69 14.09
CA LEU A 297 -9.58 9.51 13.63
C LEU A 297 -9.74 9.88 12.15
N THR A 298 -9.43 11.14 11.81
CA THR A 298 -9.43 11.66 10.42
C THR A 298 -8.27 11.12 9.57
N VAL A 299 -7.63 10.04 9.99
CA VAL A 299 -6.47 9.44 9.33
C VAL A 299 -6.94 8.69 8.08
N ARG A 300 -6.44 9.17 6.93
CA ARG A 300 -6.77 8.64 5.60
C ARG A 300 -5.76 7.62 5.07
N ALA A 301 -4.89 7.11 5.94
CA ALA A 301 -3.97 6.03 5.63
C ALA A 301 -4.71 4.79 5.13
N GLN A 302 -4.05 4.02 4.27
CA GLN A 302 -4.59 2.75 3.77
C GLN A 302 -4.68 1.76 4.93
N LYS A 303 -5.83 1.11 5.10
CA LYS A 303 -6.09 0.20 6.22
C LYS A 303 -6.27 -1.21 5.67
N GLU A 304 -5.48 -2.15 6.16
CA GLU A 304 -5.42 -3.52 5.66
C GLU A 304 -5.74 -4.50 6.78
N LEU A 305 -6.73 -5.36 6.58
CA LEU A 305 -7.10 -6.39 7.55
C LEU A 305 -6.31 -7.68 7.29
N ILE A 306 -5.57 -8.14 8.29
CA ILE A 306 -4.80 -9.38 8.24
C ILE A 306 -5.42 -10.36 9.22
N LEU A 307 -5.97 -11.43 8.65
CA LEU A 307 -6.55 -12.54 9.40
C LEU A 307 -5.51 -13.65 9.52
N LEU A 308 -5.06 -13.89 10.75
CA LEU A 308 -4.12 -14.94 11.10
C LEU A 308 -4.87 -16.25 11.26
N TRP A 309 -4.36 -17.31 10.64
CA TRP A 309 -4.88 -18.67 10.76
C TRP A 309 -3.78 -19.61 11.24
N HIS A 310 -4.14 -20.65 12.00
CA HIS A 310 -3.18 -21.69 12.33
C HIS A 310 -2.79 -22.50 11.09
N ASP A 311 -1.55 -23.02 11.02
CA ASP A 311 -1.02 -23.81 9.89
C ASP A 311 -1.81 -25.11 9.65
N SER A 312 -2.55 -25.60 10.65
CA SER A 312 -3.43 -26.77 10.54
C SER A 312 -4.79 -26.46 9.93
N THR A 313 -5.12 -25.18 9.72
CA THR A 313 -6.45 -24.76 9.31
C THR A 313 -6.59 -24.97 7.81
N ASP A 314 -7.56 -25.79 7.43
CA ASP A 314 -7.78 -26.19 6.04
C ASP A 314 -8.20 -24.99 5.17
N ARG A 315 -9.10 -24.14 5.69
CA ARG A 315 -9.61 -22.95 5.00
C ARG A 315 -10.07 -21.82 5.93
N PRO A 316 -9.97 -20.54 5.51
CA PRO A 316 -10.63 -19.41 6.14
C PRO A 316 -12.14 -19.59 6.13
N ARG A 317 -12.82 -19.01 7.12
CA ARG A 317 -14.28 -19.03 7.25
C ARG A 317 -14.75 -17.75 7.93
N ARG A 318 -15.99 -17.34 7.65
CA ARG A 318 -16.65 -16.19 8.31
C ARG A 318 -15.93 -14.86 8.04
N THR A 319 -15.22 -14.74 6.92
CA THR A 319 -14.50 -13.49 6.58
C THR A 319 -15.48 -12.34 6.29
N ALA A 320 -16.67 -12.63 5.76
CA ALA A 320 -17.73 -11.64 5.58
C ALA A 320 -18.09 -10.91 6.88
N GLU A 321 -18.23 -11.64 7.99
CA GLU A 321 -18.55 -11.05 9.30
C GLU A 321 -17.46 -10.09 9.79
N TRP A 322 -16.18 -10.43 9.51
CA TRP A 322 -15.06 -9.55 9.81
C TRP A 322 -15.09 -8.29 8.95
N LEU A 323 -15.39 -8.41 7.66
CA LEU A 323 -15.45 -7.27 6.74
C LEU A 323 -16.65 -6.35 6.99
N ASP A 324 -17.80 -6.92 7.37
CA ASP A 324 -19.00 -6.15 7.72
C ASP A 324 -18.77 -5.24 8.92
N LEU A 325 -18.01 -5.72 9.92
CA LEU A 325 -17.61 -4.91 11.08
C LEU A 325 -16.53 -3.86 10.73
N HIS A 326 -15.75 -4.12 9.68
CA HIS A 326 -14.63 -3.30 9.25
C HIS A 326 -14.86 -2.69 7.87
N GLY A 327 -16.07 -2.17 7.63
CA GLY A 327 -16.45 -1.60 6.33
C GLY A 327 -15.62 -0.41 5.86
N TRP A 328 -14.66 0.08 6.66
CA TRP A 328 -13.71 1.15 6.34
C TRP A 328 -12.32 0.64 5.91
N VAL A 329 -12.10 -0.67 5.90
CA VAL A 329 -10.85 -1.32 5.46
C VAL A 329 -10.76 -1.34 3.94
N SER A 330 -9.54 -1.16 3.41
CA SER A 330 -9.26 -1.10 1.97
C SER A 330 -9.12 -2.48 1.32
N SER A 331 -8.40 -3.40 1.97
CA SER A 331 -8.38 -4.81 1.58
C SER A 331 -8.08 -5.75 2.74
N HIS A 332 -8.22 -7.06 2.49
CA HIS A 332 -7.93 -8.10 3.48
C HIS A 332 -6.99 -9.17 2.94
N TYR A 333 -6.23 -9.77 3.85
CA TYR A 333 -5.29 -10.85 3.57
C TYR A 333 -5.40 -11.94 4.62
N HIS A 334 -5.39 -13.20 4.17
CA HIS A 334 -5.23 -14.34 5.04
C HIS A 334 -3.76 -14.74 5.13
N VAL A 335 -3.29 -15.03 6.34
CA VAL A 335 -1.90 -15.45 6.56
C VAL A 335 -1.86 -16.64 7.50
N ARG A 336 -1.30 -17.76 7.04
CA ARG A 336 -1.06 -18.94 7.89
C ARG A 336 0.16 -18.74 8.77
N PHE A 337 0.02 -19.06 10.05
CA PHE A 337 1.07 -18.95 11.04
C PHE A 337 1.24 -20.23 11.85
N ARG A 338 2.48 -20.42 12.30
CA ARG A 338 2.83 -21.47 13.27
C ARG A 338 2.64 -20.94 14.69
N ASP A 339 2.42 -21.85 15.64
CA ASP A 339 2.27 -21.59 17.09
C ASP A 339 3.25 -20.59 17.71
N ARG A 340 4.44 -20.40 17.12
CA ARG A 340 5.48 -19.51 17.65
C ARG A 340 5.06 -18.05 17.67
N VAL A 341 4.16 -17.62 16.78
CA VAL A 341 3.67 -16.23 16.71
C VAL A 341 2.65 -15.93 17.81
N PHE A 342 1.86 -16.93 18.22
CA PHE A 342 0.87 -16.80 19.29
C PHE A 342 1.48 -16.97 20.70
N ARG A 343 2.70 -17.51 20.82
CA ARG A 343 3.38 -17.61 22.11
C ARG A 343 3.91 -16.23 22.54
N GLN A 344 3.26 -15.63 23.54
CA GLN A 344 3.75 -14.42 24.22
C GLN A 344 5.17 -14.67 24.75
N ARG A 345 6.16 -14.14 24.04
CA ARG A 345 7.54 -14.02 24.50
C ARG A 345 7.81 -12.56 24.81
N ASN A 346 8.76 -12.31 25.71
CA ASN A 346 9.19 -10.95 26.02
C ASN A 346 9.60 -10.23 24.72
N PRO A 347 8.95 -9.11 24.35
CA PRO A 347 9.16 -8.45 23.06
C PRO A 347 10.61 -8.01 22.85
N LYS A 348 11.31 -7.58 23.92
CA LYS A 348 12.74 -7.24 23.86
C LYS A 348 13.62 -8.44 23.47
N ARG A 349 13.28 -9.65 23.91
CA ARG A 349 14.00 -10.88 23.54
C ARG A 349 13.71 -11.29 22.09
N MET A 350 12.50 -11.02 21.59
CA MET A 350 12.14 -11.30 20.20
C MET A 350 12.83 -10.36 19.22
N LEU A 351 12.91 -9.06 19.54
CA LEU A 351 13.62 -8.08 18.72
C LEU A 351 15.13 -8.37 18.68
N ARG A 352 15.74 -8.83 19.77
CA ARG A 352 17.14 -9.34 19.74
C ARG A 352 17.31 -10.60 18.91
N TYR A 353 16.24 -11.34 18.64
CA TYR A 353 16.24 -12.51 17.77
C TYR A 353 16.19 -12.16 16.27
N LYS A 354 15.94 -10.87 15.91
CA LYS A 354 15.95 -10.30 14.55
C LYS A 354 17.17 -10.78 13.75
N GLU A 355 18.35 -10.77 14.35
CA GLU A 355 19.61 -11.16 13.69
C GLU A 355 19.76 -12.67 13.41
N ARG A 356 19.09 -13.54 14.19
CA ARG A 356 19.23 -15.00 14.05
C ARG A 356 18.26 -15.62 13.04
N ILE A 357 17.14 -14.96 12.73
CA ILE A 357 16.09 -15.48 11.83
C ILE A 357 16.43 -15.28 10.35
N ILE A 358 17.31 -14.32 10.02
CA ILE A 358 17.75 -13.93 8.66
C ILE A 358 18.19 -15.13 7.79
N ARG A 359 18.58 -16.25 8.39
CA ARG A 359 19.14 -17.40 7.65
C ARG A 359 18.16 -18.54 7.34
N ARG A 360 16.88 -18.48 7.72
CA ARG A 360 15.99 -19.68 7.64
C ARG A 360 14.71 -19.56 6.81
N TYR A 361 14.38 -18.40 6.28
CA TYR A 361 13.10 -18.17 5.58
C TYR A 361 13.33 -17.55 4.20
N ASP A 362 13.75 -18.38 3.24
CA ASP A 362 13.80 -18.05 1.80
C ASP A 362 12.63 -18.72 1.04
N ASN A 363 11.50 -18.96 1.73
CA ASN A 363 10.33 -19.54 1.07
C ASN A 363 9.42 -18.44 0.52
N ARG A 364 9.61 -18.13 -0.77
CA ARG A 364 8.87 -17.12 -1.54
C ARG A 364 7.35 -17.38 -1.62
N TYR A 365 6.92 -18.61 -1.33
CA TYR A 365 5.52 -19.06 -1.37
C TYR A 365 4.77 -18.90 -0.04
N THR A 366 5.39 -18.34 0.99
CA THR A 366 4.68 -18.10 2.26
C THR A 366 3.67 -16.97 2.12
N ASP A 367 2.56 -17.06 2.84
CA ASP A 367 1.52 -16.02 2.82
C ASP A 367 2.04 -14.65 3.28
N ILE A 368 3.04 -14.65 4.19
CA ILE A 368 3.71 -13.42 4.62
C ILE A 368 4.62 -12.82 3.54
N ALA A 369 5.25 -13.65 2.70
CA ALA A 369 6.01 -13.18 1.55
C ALA A 369 5.07 -12.57 0.49
N ARG A 370 3.86 -13.14 0.32
CA ARG A 370 2.82 -12.55 -0.51
C ARG A 370 2.37 -11.19 0.05
N LEU A 371 2.10 -11.10 1.36
CA LEU A 371 1.76 -9.82 1.99
C LEU A 371 2.88 -8.78 1.81
N ALA A 372 4.15 -9.17 1.98
CA ALA A 372 5.29 -8.30 1.74
C ALA A 372 5.35 -7.81 0.28
N ARG A 373 5.05 -8.67 -0.70
CA ARG A 373 4.93 -8.28 -2.11
C ARG A 373 3.77 -7.33 -2.37
N ALA A 374 2.63 -7.55 -1.71
CA ALA A 374 1.48 -6.64 -1.79
C ALA A 374 1.82 -5.24 -1.26
N LEU A 375 2.45 -5.17 -0.09
CA LEU A 375 2.84 -3.90 0.53
C LEU A 375 3.93 -3.15 -0.25
N THR A 376 4.84 -3.88 -0.90
CA THR A 376 5.91 -3.29 -1.74
C THR A 376 5.48 -3.04 -3.19
N SER A 377 4.21 -3.27 -3.55
CA SER A 377 3.71 -3.19 -4.93
C SER A 377 4.46 -4.10 -5.93
N THR A 378 4.98 -5.23 -5.45
CA THR A 378 5.68 -6.25 -6.26
C THR A 378 4.87 -7.55 -6.44
N SER A 379 3.57 -7.51 -6.15
CA SER A 379 2.64 -8.64 -6.33
C SER A 379 2.57 -9.14 -7.76
N ILE A 380 2.52 -10.46 -7.91
CA ILE A 380 2.37 -11.13 -9.20
C ILE A 380 0.93 -11.63 -9.35
N GLY A 381 0.19 -11.02 -10.27
CA GLY A 381 -1.17 -11.43 -10.62
C GLY A 381 -1.22 -12.34 -11.85
N ILE A 382 -2.11 -13.34 -11.85
CA ILE A 382 -2.43 -14.12 -13.07
C ILE A 382 -3.85 -13.81 -13.54
N VAL A 383 -4.04 -13.70 -14.86
CA VAL A 383 -5.35 -13.47 -15.47
C VAL A 383 -5.69 -14.64 -16.38
N LEU A 384 -6.76 -15.36 -16.05
CA LEU A 384 -7.18 -16.59 -16.73
C LEU A 384 -8.38 -16.34 -17.64
N GLY A 385 -8.16 -16.47 -18.94
CA GLY A 385 -9.18 -16.26 -19.97
C GLY A 385 -10.24 -17.37 -20.04
N GLY A 386 -11.34 -17.08 -20.75
CA GLY A 386 -12.37 -18.05 -21.13
C GLY A 386 -11.89 -18.98 -22.25
N GLY A 387 -12.66 -20.04 -22.55
CA GLY A 387 -12.30 -20.97 -23.64
C GLY A 387 -12.83 -22.41 -23.53
N GLY A 388 -13.77 -22.69 -22.63
CA GLY A 388 -14.38 -24.03 -22.49
C GLY A 388 -13.36 -25.11 -22.17
N ALA A 389 -13.41 -26.25 -22.89
CA ALA A 389 -12.54 -27.41 -22.65
C ALA A 389 -11.04 -27.09 -22.77
N ARG A 390 -10.65 -26.05 -23.54
CA ARG A 390 -9.26 -25.59 -23.64
C ARG A 390 -8.74 -25.00 -22.31
N GLY A 391 -9.62 -24.64 -21.39
CA GLY A 391 -9.28 -24.12 -20.06
C GLY A 391 -8.51 -25.10 -19.16
N ALA A 392 -8.44 -26.39 -19.52
CA ALA A 392 -7.54 -27.34 -18.84
C ALA A 392 -6.05 -26.92 -18.92
N ALA A 393 -5.68 -26.15 -19.95
CA ALA A 393 -4.33 -25.59 -20.08
C ALA A 393 -3.95 -24.66 -18.91
N HIS A 394 -4.92 -23.97 -18.29
CA HIS A 394 -4.68 -23.07 -17.15
C HIS A 394 -4.04 -23.81 -15.97
N VAL A 395 -4.44 -25.07 -15.71
CA VAL A 395 -3.84 -25.91 -14.67
C VAL A 395 -2.35 -26.18 -14.97
N GLY A 396 -2.03 -26.42 -16.24
CA GLY A 396 -0.65 -26.61 -16.70
C GLY A 396 0.20 -25.35 -16.55
N ILE A 397 -0.37 -24.18 -16.84
CA ILE A 397 0.31 -22.87 -16.67
C ILE A 397 0.59 -22.61 -15.19
N ILE A 398 -0.40 -22.79 -14.30
CA ILE A 398 -0.22 -22.60 -12.85
C ILE A 398 0.87 -23.55 -12.32
N LYS A 399 0.89 -24.80 -12.77
CA LYS A 399 1.95 -25.75 -12.44
C LYS A 399 3.31 -25.25 -12.93
N ALA A 400 3.41 -24.82 -14.19
CA ALA A 400 4.67 -24.33 -14.75
C ALA A 400 5.20 -23.10 -14.00
N LEU A 401 4.33 -22.17 -13.58
CA LEU A 401 4.72 -21.03 -12.76
C LEU A 401 5.32 -21.47 -11.42
N LYS A 402 4.68 -22.44 -10.74
CA LYS A 402 5.20 -23.02 -9.50
C LYS A 402 6.54 -23.73 -9.72
N ASP A 403 6.66 -24.51 -10.80
CA ASP A 403 7.90 -25.22 -11.14
C ASP A 403 9.07 -24.25 -11.45
N HIS A 404 8.78 -23.04 -11.94
CA HIS A 404 9.77 -22.00 -12.24
C HIS A 404 10.06 -21.04 -11.08
N GLY A 405 9.53 -21.27 -9.88
CA GLY A 405 9.81 -20.38 -8.75
C GLY A 405 9.00 -19.08 -8.74
N ILE A 406 7.96 -18.95 -9.57
CA ILE A 406 7.15 -17.74 -9.70
C ILE A 406 5.93 -17.85 -8.77
N PRO A 407 5.83 -17.04 -7.70
CA PRO A 407 4.65 -17.05 -6.83
C PRO A 407 3.45 -16.37 -7.52
N VAL A 408 2.25 -16.79 -7.14
CA VAL A 408 0.99 -16.18 -7.59
C VAL A 408 0.31 -15.55 -6.38
N ASP A 409 0.15 -14.23 -6.42
CA ASP A 409 -0.34 -13.42 -5.30
C ASP A 409 -1.79 -13.00 -5.46
N ILE A 410 -2.28 -12.87 -6.70
CA ILE A 410 -3.64 -12.46 -7.03
C ILE A 410 -4.10 -13.24 -8.28
N VAL A 411 -5.36 -13.63 -8.32
CA VAL A 411 -5.92 -14.39 -9.45
C VAL A 411 -7.19 -13.71 -9.98
N ALA A 412 -7.22 -13.53 -11.29
CA ALA A 412 -8.39 -13.08 -12.03
C ALA A 412 -8.88 -14.18 -12.96
N GLY A 413 -10.19 -14.29 -13.16
CA GLY A 413 -10.69 -15.21 -14.17
C GLY A 413 -12.04 -14.86 -14.77
N VAL A 414 -12.28 -15.38 -15.98
CA VAL A 414 -13.58 -15.37 -16.64
C VAL A 414 -13.96 -16.79 -17.10
N SER A 415 -15.24 -17.17 -16.93
CA SER A 415 -15.76 -18.47 -17.37
C SER A 415 -14.93 -19.66 -16.83
N ILE A 416 -14.33 -20.50 -17.69
CA ILE A 416 -13.47 -21.61 -17.25
C ILE A 416 -12.21 -21.14 -16.52
N GLY A 417 -11.68 -19.96 -16.86
CA GLY A 417 -10.56 -19.35 -16.15
C GLY A 417 -10.95 -18.95 -14.73
N ALA A 418 -12.17 -18.47 -14.52
CA ALA A 418 -12.72 -18.22 -13.18
C ALA A 418 -12.84 -19.54 -12.38
N PHE A 419 -13.37 -20.59 -13.00
CA PHE A 419 -13.50 -21.90 -12.34
C PHE A 419 -12.13 -22.48 -11.90
N VAL A 420 -11.14 -22.50 -12.80
CA VAL A 420 -9.79 -23.00 -12.48
C VAL A 420 -9.07 -22.09 -11.49
N GLY A 421 -9.19 -20.77 -11.64
CA GLY A 421 -8.61 -19.79 -10.74
C GLY A 421 -9.17 -19.90 -9.32
N GLY A 422 -10.49 -20.01 -9.18
CA GLY A 422 -11.13 -20.22 -7.89
C GLY A 422 -10.67 -21.50 -7.20
N MET A 423 -10.54 -22.61 -7.94
CA MET A 423 -10.03 -23.88 -7.37
C MET A 423 -8.59 -23.72 -6.86
N TYR A 424 -7.76 -22.95 -7.58
CA TYR A 424 -6.40 -22.68 -7.14
C TYR A 424 -6.36 -21.81 -5.88
N CYS A 425 -7.18 -20.74 -5.81
CA CYS A 425 -7.25 -19.87 -4.64
C CYS A 425 -7.81 -20.56 -3.38
N LEU A 426 -8.60 -21.63 -3.53
CA LEU A 426 -9.22 -22.36 -2.43
C LEU A 426 -8.22 -23.16 -1.59
N ASP A 427 -7.21 -23.77 -2.21
CA ASP A 427 -6.27 -24.68 -1.53
C ASP A 427 -4.81 -24.25 -1.69
N SER A 428 -4.49 -23.42 -2.70
CA SER A 428 -3.13 -23.04 -3.14
C SER A 428 -2.21 -24.21 -3.50
N ASP A 429 -2.67 -25.46 -3.37
CA ASP A 429 -1.89 -26.65 -3.61
C ASP A 429 -2.12 -27.23 -5.02
N VAL A 430 -1.05 -27.22 -5.82
CA VAL A 430 -1.09 -27.59 -7.24
C VAL A 430 -1.42 -29.07 -7.48
N PRO A 431 -0.91 -30.05 -6.71
CA PRO A 431 -1.33 -31.45 -6.84
C PRO A 431 -2.82 -31.65 -6.57
N LYS A 432 -3.36 -31.03 -5.50
CA LYS A 432 -4.81 -31.02 -5.24
C LYS A 432 -5.59 -30.39 -6.40
N LEU A 433 -5.13 -29.23 -6.90
CA LEU A 433 -5.73 -28.57 -8.07
C LEU A 433 -5.78 -29.52 -9.28
N ILE A 434 -4.70 -30.24 -9.59
CA ILE A 434 -4.65 -31.19 -10.71
C ILE A 434 -5.65 -32.34 -10.50
N MET A 435 -5.77 -32.88 -9.29
CA MET A 435 -6.71 -33.95 -8.97
C MET A 435 -8.17 -33.47 -9.10
N CYS A 436 -8.51 -32.37 -8.43
CA CYS A 436 -9.84 -31.78 -8.46
C CYS A 436 -10.23 -31.36 -9.87
N ALA A 437 -9.33 -30.71 -10.61
CA ALA A 437 -9.58 -30.31 -11.99
C ALA A 437 -9.79 -31.53 -12.90
N LYS A 438 -8.99 -32.59 -12.80
CA LYS A 438 -9.20 -33.82 -13.58
C LYS A 438 -10.57 -34.44 -13.32
N GLN A 439 -10.99 -34.50 -12.06
CA GLN A 439 -12.31 -35.00 -11.71
C GLN A 439 -13.42 -34.10 -12.26
N ALA A 440 -13.33 -32.78 -12.03
CA ALA A 440 -14.29 -31.80 -12.51
C ALA A 440 -14.40 -31.79 -14.04
N PHE A 441 -13.28 -31.87 -14.77
CA PHE A 441 -13.28 -31.95 -16.23
C PHE A 441 -13.83 -33.29 -16.74
N LYS A 442 -13.64 -34.40 -16.03
CA LYS A 442 -14.22 -35.71 -16.38
C LYS A 442 -15.74 -35.73 -16.18
N GLU A 443 -16.21 -35.11 -15.09
CA GLU A 443 -17.64 -34.91 -14.82
C GLU A 443 -18.26 -33.89 -15.79
N ALA A 444 -17.53 -32.84 -16.18
CA ALA A 444 -17.95 -31.91 -17.21
C ALA A 444 -17.90 -32.54 -18.62
N ALA A 445 -17.01 -33.51 -18.88
CA ALA A 445 -16.98 -34.27 -20.12
C ALA A 445 -18.20 -35.21 -20.24
N SER A 446 -18.67 -35.78 -19.12
CA SER A 446 -19.92 -36.56 -19.10
C SER A 446 -21.17 -35.68 -19.24
N PHE A 447 -21.06 -34.38 -18.92
CA PHE A 447 -22.10 -33.37 -19.18
C PHE A 447 -22.32 -33.08 -20.67
N TRP A 448 -21.33 -33.28 -21.56
CA TRP A 448 -21.53 -33.12 -23.01
C TRP A 448 -22.53 -34.14 -23.60
N ALA A 449 -22.71 -35.32 -22.98
CA ALA A 449 -23.77 -36.25 -23.34
C ALA A 449 -25.17 -35.84 -22.82
N ARG A 450 -25.21 -34.94 -21.82
CA ARG A 450 -26.43 -34.30 -21.27
C ARG A 450 -26.75 -32.96 -21.93
N LEU A 451 -25.86 -32.40 -22.75
CA LEU A 451 -26.10 -31.19 -23.54
C LEU A 451 -27.18 -31.41 -24.62
N PHE A 452 -27.50 -32.68 -24.92
CA PHE A 452 -28.67 -33.08 -25.70
C PHE A 452 -30.01 -33.00 -24.91
N ASP A 453 -29.99 -32.65 -23.62
CA ASP A 453 -31.18 -32.41 -22.78
C ASP A 453 -31.65 -30.95 -22.96
N LEU A 454 -32.03 -30.63 -24.21
CA LEU A 454 -32.45 -29.31 -24.68
C LEU A 454 -33.82 -28.89 -24.10
N THR A 455 -33.94 -27.63 -23.67
CA THR A 455 -35.22 -26.96 -23.39
C THR A 455 -35.47 -25.89 -24.46
N TYR A 456 -36.68 -25.81 -25.02
CA TYR A 456 -37.05 -24.83 -26.07
C TYR A 456 -37.16 -23.39 -25.49
N PRO A 457 -36.52 -22.35 -26.09
CA PRO A 457 -36.34 -21.07 -25.40
C PRO A 457 -37.26 -19.93 -25.87
N VAL A 458 -37.71 -19.10 -24.93
CA VAL A 458 -38.07 -17.68 -25.17
C VAL A 458 -37.11 -16.72 -24.43
N SER A 459 -36.33 -17.20 -23.46
CA SER A 459 -35.39 -16.33 -22.69
C SER A 459 -34.05 -16.97 -22.26
N ALA A 460 -33.91 -18.30 -22.17
CA ALA A 460 -32.63 -18.96 -21.89
C ALA A 460 -32.59 -20.41 -22.41
N LEU A 461 -31.45 -20.85 -22.97
CA LEU A 461 -31.28 -22.17 -23.60
C LEU A 461 -30.89 -23.33 -22.66
N PHE A 462 -30.58 -23.08 -21.38
CA PHE A 462 -30.17 -24.13 -20.43
C PHE A 462 -30.71 -23.89 -19.02
N THR A 463 -31.05 -24.98 -18.31
CA THR A 463 -31.55 -24.93 -16.91
C THR A 463 -30.47 -24.68 -15.85
N GLY A 464 -29.17 -24.77 -16.19
CA GLY A 464 -28.05 -24.52 -15.28
C GLY A 464 -27.87 -25.52 -14.12
N LYS A 465 -28.81 -26.46 -13.90
CA LYS A 465 -28.84 -27.35 -12.72
C LYS A 465 -27.63 -28.28 -12.58
N ALA A 466 -27.04 -28.73 -13.68
CA ALA A 466 -25.87 -29.62 -13.63
C ALA A 466 -24.58 -28.84 -13.34
N LEU A 467 -24.46 -27.63 -13.89
CA LEU A 467 -23.34 -26.74 -13.62
C LEU A 467 -23.36 -26.26 -12.16
N ASN A 468 -24.52 -25.88 -11.64
CA ASN A 468 -24.68 -25.54 -10.22
C ASN A 468 -24.33 -26.71 -9.29
N ARG A 469 -24.61 -27.95 -9.71
CA ARG A 469 -24.20 -29.15 -8.96
C ARG A 469 -22.68 -29.33 -8.95
N LEU A 470 -22.01 -29.13 -10.08
CA LEU A 470 -20.55 -29.17 -10.18
C LEU A 470 -19.88 -28.05 -9.37
N LEU A 471 -20.43 -26.84 -9.41
CA LEU A 471 -19.94 -25.73 -8.60
C LEU A 471 -20.09 -26.01 -7.12
N LYS A 472 -21.27 -26.51 -6.71
CA LYS A 472 -21.52 -26.86 -5.32
C LYS A 472 -20.67 -28.04 -4.85
N SER A 473 -20.34 -29.01 -5.71
CA SER A 473 -19.45 -30.12 -5.32
C SER A 473 -17.99 -29.69 -5.15
N VAL A 474 -17.54 -28.67 -5.90
CA VAL A 474 -16.16 -28.19 -5.84
C VAL A 474 -15.97 -27.09 -4.80
N PHE A 475 -16.84 -26.09 -4.77
CA PHE A 475 -16.71 -24.91 -3.92
C PHE A 475 -17.59 -24.95 -2.66
N ASN A 476 -18.56 -25.86 -2.57
CA ASN A 476 -19.55 -25.89 -1.49
C ASN A 476 -20.20 -24.50 -1.29
N ASP A 477 -20.43 -24.09 -0.04
CA ASP A 477 -20.94 -22.77 0.34
C ASP A 477 -19.77 -21.86 0.80
N VAL A 478 -18.67 -21.83 0.03
CA VAL A 478 -17.52 -20.93 0.28
C VAL A 478 -17.81 -19.57 -0.35
N GLU A 479 -17.37 -18.51 0.31
CA GLU A 479 -17.45 -17.13 -0.19
C GLU A 479 -16.10 -16.71 -0.80
N ILE A 480 -16.08 -15.68 -1.66
CA ILE A 480 -14.86 -15.27 -2.36
C ILE A 480 -13.84 -14.70 -1.36
N GLU A 481 -14.34 -13.99 -0.36
CA GLU A 481 -13.60 -13.43 0.76
C GLU A 481 -12.91 -14.47 1.62
N ASP A 482 -13.38 -15.73 1.64
CA ASP A 482 -12.79 -16.84 2.39
C ASP A 482 -11.65 -17.56 1.62
N LEU A 483 -11.29 -17.12 0.41
CA LEU A 483 -10.24 -17.76 -0.38
C LEU A 483 -8.84 -17.36 0.10
N TRP A 484 -7.90 -18.32 0.17
CA TRP A 484 -6.54 -18.04 0.65
C TRP A 484 -5.82 -16.99 -0.18
N ILE A 485 -6.04 -16.96 -1.50
CA ILE A 485 -5.43 -16.00 -2.42
C ILE A 485 -6.53 -15.02 -2.90
N PRO A 486 -6.29 -13.70 -2.86
CA PRO A 486 -7.19 -12.71 -3.44
C PRO A 486 -7.63 -13.09 -4.85
N TYR A 487 -8.94 -13.18 -5.03
CA TYR A 487 -9.56 -13.69 -6.24
C TYR A 487 -10.65 -12.74 -6.72
N PHE A 488 -10.66 -12.47 -8.01
CA PHE A 488 -11.75 -11.74 -8.65
C PHE A 488 -12.21 -12.43 -9.92
N ASN A 489 -13.51 -12.37 -10.17
CA ASN A 489 -14.08 -12.90 -11.39
C ASN A 489 -14.93 -11.85 -12.11
N VAL A 490 -14.94 -11.97 -13.43
CA VAL A 490 -15.76 -11.13 -14.29
C VAL A 490 -16.94 -11.95 -14.77
N THR A 491 -18.13 -11.37 -14.61
CA THR A 491 -19.42 -11.97 -14.90
C THR A 491 -20.26 -10.96 -15.70
N THR A 492 -21.30 -11.42 -16.39
CA THR A 492 -22.21 -10.54 -17.14
C THR A 492 -23.59 -10.67 -16.53
N ASP A 493 -24.19 -9.56 -16.12
CA ASP A 493 -25.59 -9.57 -15.71
C ASP A 493 -26.46 -9.63 -16.95
N ILE A 494 -27.23 -10.70 -17.09
CA ILE A 494 -28.09 -10.93 -18.27
C ILE A 494 -29.25 -9.93 -18.31
N THR A 495 -29.69 -9.43 -17.15
CA THR A 495 -30.83 -8.52 -17.05
C THR A 495 -30.47 -7.13 -17.57
N SER A 496 -29.31 -6.63 -17.17
CA SER A 496 -28.79 -5.31 -17.55
C SER A 496 -27.88 -5.34 -18.78
N SER A 497 -27.43 -6.53 -19.21
CA SER A 497 -26.38 -6.71 -20.22
C SER A 497 -25.06 -5.98 -19.89
N GLU A 498 -24.81 -5.76 -18.61
CA GLU A 498 -23.62 -5.06 -18.12
C GLU A 498 -22.59 -6.02 -17.52
N MET A 499 -21.32 -5.61 -17.56
CA MET A 499 -20.23 -6.30 -16.89
C MET A 499 -20.36 -6.13 -15.37
N ARG A 500 -20.19 -7.22 -14.62
CA ARG A 500 -20.09 -7.24 -13.16
C ARG A 500 -18.77 -7.88 -12.74
N VAL A 501 -17.99 -7.14 -11.97
CA VAL A 501 -16.76 -7.64 -11.34
C VAL A 501 -17.11 -8.03 -9.91
N ASN A 502 -16.88 -9.29 -9.53
CA ASN A 502 -17.04 -9.72 -8.14
C ASN A 502 -15.65 -9.88 -7.51
N CYS A 503 -15.47 -9.25 -6.36
CA CYS A 503 -14.25 -9.28 -5.56
C CYS A 503 -14.65 -9.33 -4.08
N GLY A 504 -13.74 -9.79 -3.22
CA GLY A 504 -14.01 -9.99 -1.79
C GLY A 504 -14.14 -8.72 -0.95
N VAL A 505 -14.03 -7.51 -1.53
CA VAL A 505 -14.16 -6.23 -0.82
C VAL A 505 -15.05 -5.30 -1.64
N SER A 506 -16.35 -5.33 -1.37
CA SER A 506 -17.32 -4.49 -2.09
C SER A 506 -17.53 -3.16 -1.38
N HIS A 507 -16.76 -2.13 -1.76
CA HIS A 507 -17.19 -0.75 -1.60
C HIS A 507 -18.01 -0.31 -2.83
N ALA A 508 -19.26 -0.77 -2.91
CA ALA A 508 -20.30 -0.22 -3.79
C ALA A 508 -21.68 -0.48 -3.17
N PRO A 509 -22.65 0.45 -3.31
CA PRO A 509 -23.89 0.41 -2.56
C PRO A 509 -24.68 -0.84 -2.91
N VAL A 510 -24.99 -1.62 -1.88
CA VAL A 510 -25.87 -2.78 -1.92
C VAL A 510 -27.22 -2.32 -2.48
N CYS A 511 -27.47 -2.60 -3.76
CA CYS A 511 -28.82 -2.59 -4.29
C CYS A 511 -29.54 -3.82 -3.68
N PRO A 512 -30.67 -3.67 -2.97
CA PRO A 512 -31.28 -4.75 -2.18
C PRO A 512 -31.90 -5.92 -2.97
N THR A 513 -31.53 -6.13 -4.23
CA THR A 513 -32.27 -7.02 -5.15
C THR A 513 -31.49 -8.20 -5.71
N LEU A 514 -30.26 -8.48 -5.24
CA LEU A 514 -29.48 -9.63 -5.72
C LEU A 514 -28.97 -10.51 -4.58
N VAL A 515 -29.87 -11.37 -4.08
CA VAL A 515 -29.62 -12.54 -3.21
C VAL A 515 -28.83 -13.65 -3.95
N TYR A 516 -28.00 -13.31 -4.95
CA TYR A 516 -27.33 -14.27 -5.84
C TYR A 516 -25.80 -14.12 -5.89
N CYS A 517 -25.18 -13.51 -4.89
CA CYS A 517 -23.71 -13.48 -4.69
C CYS A 517 -23.18 -14.65 -3.85
N ARG A 518 -23.64 -15.89 -4.09
CA ARG A 518 -23.04 -17.12 -3.52
C ARG A 518 -22.37 -17.94 -4.62
N LEU A 519 -21.17 -17.59 -5.08
CA LEU A 519 -20.36 -18.39 -6.03
C LEU A 519 -21.16 -19.05 -7.20
N CYS A 520 -22.29 -18.43 -7.56
CA CYS A 520 -23.31 -18.94 -8.49
C CYS A 520 -23.14 -18.27 -9.84
N ALA A 521 -22.27 -17.26 -9.95
CA ALA A 521 -21.95 -16.59 -11.21
C ALA A 521 -20.88 -17.34 -12.03
N ILE A 522 -20.85 -18.67 -11.93
CA ILE A 522 -20.46 -19.54 -13.05
C ILE A 522 -21.73 -20.05 -13.77
N GLN A 523 -22.93 -19.53 -13.47
CA GLN A 523 -24.15 -19.76 -14.26
C GLN A 523 -24.10 -19.19 -15.70
N LEU A 524 -23.07 -18.42 -16.07
CA LEU A 524 -22.92 -17.79 -17.40
C LEU A 524 -21.98 -18.55 -18.36
N MET A 525 -22.03 -19.87 -18.36
CA MET A 525 -21.20 -20.68 -19.26
C MET A 525 -21.79 -20.95 -20.66
N VAL A 526 -22.82 -20.21 -21.13
CA VAL A 526 -23.51 -20.62 -22.38
C VAL A 526 -23.71 -19.57 -23.48
N ILE A 527 -23.41 -18.28 -23.33
CA ILE A 527 -23.71 -17.34 -24.43
C ILE A 527 -22.53 -17.09 -25.40
N ILE A 528 -21.29 -17.38 -25.02
CA ILE A 528 -20.13 -17.01 -25.87
C ILE A 528 -19.70 -18.10 -26.87
N TRP A 529 -20.20 -19.34 -26.78
CA TRP A 529 -19.89 -20.34 -27.82
C TRP A 529 -20.87 -20.30 -29.02
N HIS A 530 -22.06 -19.71 -28.89
CA HIS A 530 -23.01 -19.61 -30.02
C HIS A 530 -23.02 -18.27 -30.77
N ALA A 531 -22.43 -17.21 -30.23
CA ALA A 531 -22.26 -15.98 -31.01
C ALA A 531 -21.23 -16.13 -32.16
N VAL A 532 -20.27 -17.06 -32.04
CA VAL A 532 -19.28 -17.34 -33.10
C VAL A 532 -19.82 -18.33 -34.14
N ALA A 533 -20.77 -19.20 -33.77
CA ALA A 533 -21.40 -20.13 -34.72
C ALA A 533 -22.48 -19.47 -35.60
N LEU A 534 -23.07 -18.35 -35.15
CA LEU A 534 -24.06 -17.58 -35.94
C LEU A 534 -23.44 -16.52 -36.86
N LEU A 535 -22.11 -16.29 -36.78
CA LEU A 535 -21.37 -15.37 -37.67
C LEU A 535 -20.50 -16.10 -38.71
N GLN A 536 -20.56 -17.43 -38.77
CA GLN A 536 -19.93 -18.25 -39.81
C GLN A 536 -20.94 -19.20 -40.49
N GLY A 537 -22.13 -18.70 -40.77
CA GLY A 537 -23.13 -19.33 -41.63
C GLY A 537 -23.34 -18.52 -42.90
#